data_AF-A0A3M6JW36-F1
#
_entry.id   AF-A0A3M6JW36-F1
#
_cell.length_a   1.000
_cell.length_b   1.000
_cell.length_c   1.000
_cell.angle_alpha   90.00
_cell.angle_beta   90.00
_cell.angle_gamma   90.00
#
_symmetry.space_group_name_H-M   'P 1'
#
loop_
_entity.id
_entity.type
_entity.pdbx_description
1 polymer ?
#
loop_
_entity_poly.entity_id
_entity_poly.type
_entity_poly.pdbx_seq_one_letter_code
_entity_poly.pdbx_strand_id
1 'polypeptide(L)'
;MTYPVSVDENGVNFNPDNMEKEKLYHCIFKNKAMLLFKDSQDMMNCYEIEEPDLVEQIKNCENDDELEKLFEDYLQGKHLNN
;
A
#
# COMPACT_ATOMS: atom_id res chain seq x y z
N MET A 1 -1.78 17.64 -5.67
CA MET A 1 -1.84 16.36 -6.40
C MET A 1 -2.99 15.57 -5.79
N THR A 2 -3.87 14.99 -6.62
CA THR A 2 -4.96 14.15 -6.14
C THR A 2 -4.39 12.76 -5.87
N TYR A 3 -4.61 12.21 -4.67
CA TYR A 3 -4.20 10.84 -4.36
C TYR A 3 -4.90 9.87 -5.33
N PRO A 4 -4.18 8.95 -6.00
CA PRO A 4 -4.75 8.18 -7.10
C PRO A 4 -5.70 7.08 -6.65
N VAL A 5 -5.75 6.78 -5.35
CA VAL A 5 -6.56 5.70 -4.77
C VAL A 5 -7.69 6.29 -3.92
N SER A 6 -8.87 5.69 -4.01
CA SER A 6 -10.03 6.05 -3.20
C SER A 6 -10.84 4.80 -2.86
N VAL A 7 -11.56 4.85 -1.75
CA VAL A 7 -12.36 3.72 -1.26
C VAL A 7 -13.79 4.19 -1.08
N ASP A 8 -14.74 3.37 -1.54
CA ASP A 8 -16.16 3.56 -1.33
C ASP A 8 -16.83 2.26 -0.83
N GLU A 9 -18.15 2.29 -0.69
CA GLU A 9 -18.95 1.14 -0.24
C GLU A 9 -18.93 -0.05 -1.22
N ASN A 10 -18.63 0.19 -2.50
CA ASN A 10 -18.62 -0.79 -3.57
C ASN A 10 -17.25 -1.41 -3.80
N GLY A 11 -16.16 -0.70 -3.47
CA GLY A 11 -14.81 -1.19 -3.71
C GLY A 11 -13.69 -0.17 -3.51
N VAL A 12 -12.55 -0.53 -4.09
CA VAL A 12 -11.38 0.34 -4.23
C VAL A 12 -11.33 0.84 -5.67
N ASN A 13 -11.32 2.16 -5.84
CA ASN A 13 -11.13 2.82 -7.12
C ASN A 13 -9.73 3.42 -7.18
N PHE A 14 -9.03 3.19 -8.28
CA PHE A 14 -7.73 3.81 -8.53
C PHE A 14 -7.67 4.40 -9.93
N ASN A 15 -6.91 5.49 -10.08
CA ASN A 15 -6.69 6.17 -11.34
C ASN A 15 -5.23 6.00 -11.79
N PRO A 16 -4.94 5.08 -12.73
CA PRO A 16 -3.59 4.82 -13.23
C PRO A 16 -2.90 6.02 -13.88
N ASP A 17 -3.64 7.01 -14.38
CA ASP A 17 -3.09 8.22 -14.99
C ASP A 17 -2.47 9.16 -13.93
N ASN A 18 -2.97 9.08 -12.69
CA ASN A 18 -2.46 9.84 -11.55
C ASN A 18 -1.43 9.06 -10.73
N MET A 19 -1.05 7.85 -11.16
CA MET A 19 -0.05 7.02 -10.49
C MET A 19 1.33 7.19 -11.12
N GLU A 20 2.32 7.36 -10.25
CA GLU A 20 3.73 7.34 -10.61
C GLU A 20 4.20 5.89 -10.74
N LYS A 21 5.09 5.63 -11.70
CA LYS A 21 5.73 4.33 -11.86
C LYS A 21 6.70 4.09 -10.72
N GLU A 22 6.85 2.82 -10.33
CA GLU A 22 7.74 2.38 -9.26
C GLU A 22 7.40 3.02 -7.90
N LYS A 23 6.15 3.46 -7.71
CA LYS A 23 5.64 4.03 -6.46
C LYS A 23 4.54 3.16 -5.87
N LEU A 24 4.62 2.95 -4.55
CA LEU A 24 3.64 2.19 -3.79
C LEU A 24 2.56 3.14 -3.25
N TYR A 25 1.31 2.74 -3.43
CA TYR A 25 0.15 3.41 -2.87
C TYR A 25 -0.63 2.43 -2.00
N HIS A 26 -1.42 2.93 -1.06
CA HIS A 26 -2.18 2.08 -0.16
C HIS A 26 -3.57 2.62 0.12
N CYS A 27 -4.46 1.71 0.50
CA CYS A 27 -5.74 2.07 1.11
C CYS A 27 -6.23 0.94 2.01
N ILE A 28 -7.24 1.24 2.82
CA ILE A 28 -7.86 0.28 3.72
C ILE A 28 -9.26 -0.03 3.21
N PHE A 29 -9.52 -1.29 2.91
CA PHE A 29 -10.83 -1.76 2.47
C PHE A 29 -11.20 -3.04 3.21
N LYS A 30 -12.40 -3.07 3.81
CA LYS A 30 -12.91 -4.23 4.57
C LYS A 30 -11.91 -4.80 5.61
N ASN A 31 -11.23 -3.91 6.35
CA ASN A 31 -10.19 -4.24 7.32
C ASN A 31 -8.96 -4.95 6.74
N LYS A 32 -8.72 -4.82 5.44
CA LYS A 32 -7.51 -5.27 4.77
C LYS A 32 -6.76 -4.07 4.23
N ALA A 33 -5.43 -4.15 4.24
CA ALA A 33 -4.61 -3.17 3.53
C ALA A 33 -4.43 -3.63 2.09
N MET A 34 -4.78 -2.75 1.16
CA MET A 34 -4.61 -2.97 -0.27
C MET A 34 -3.42 -2.14 -0.71
N LEU A 35 -2.39 -2.79 -1.24
CA LEU A 35 -1.21 -2.14 -1.78
C LEU A 35 -1.28 -2.12 -3.30
N LEU A 36 -1.15 -0.94 -3.88
CA LEU A 36 -1.25 -0.69 -5.31
C LEU A 36 0.09 -0.21 -5.83
N PHE A 37 0.58 -0.86 -6.87
CA PHE A 37 1.88 -0.56 -7.45
C PHE A 37 1.79 -0.55 -8.97
N LYS A 38 2.24 0.55 -9.57
CA LYS A 38 2.36 0.65 -11.03
C LYS A 38 3.81 0.43 -11.40
N ASP A 39 4.11 -0.66 -12.07
CA ASP A 39 5.50 -0.97 -12.42
C ASP A 39 5.98 -0.19 -13.67
N SER A 40 7.27 -0.31 -13.96
CA SER A 40 7.93 0.31 -15.11
C SER A 40 7.29 -0.05 -16.47
N GLN A 41 6.62 -1.21 -16.57
CA GLN A 41 5.93 -1.69 -17.76
C GLN A 41 4.47 -1.23 -17.85
N ASP A 42 4.04 -0.27 -17.01
CA ASP A 42 2.66 0.19 -16.87
C ASP A 42 1.68 -0.90 -16.41
N MET A 43 2.18 -2.01 -15.84
CA MET A 43 1.32 -3.04 -15.26
C MET A 43 0.91 -2.65 -13.85
N MET A 44 -0.40 -2.75 -13.61
CA MET A 44 -1.02 -2.49 -12.32
C MET A 44 -0.99 -3.73 -11.46
N ASN A 45 -0.30 -3.65 -10.33
CA ASN A 45 -0.21 -4.71 -9.33
C ASN A 45 -1.02 -4.31 -8.10
N CYS A 46 -1.73 -5.29 -7.52
CA CYS A 46 -2.48 -5.12 -6.29
C CYS A 46 -2.18 -6.29 -5.34
N TYR A 47 -1.77 -5.98 -4.12
CA TYR A 47 -1.50 -6.95 -3.07
C TYR A 47 -2.42 -6.71 -1.89
N GLU A 48 -2.83 -7.78 -1.23
CA GLU A 48 -3.74 -7.73 -0.09
C GLU A 48 -3.00 -8.22 1.16
N ILE A 49 -3.11 -7.46 2.25
CA ILE A 49 -2.58 -7.82 3.57
C ILE A 49 -3.77 -8.00 4.51
N GLU A 50 -3.86 -9.20 5.08
CA GLU A 50 -4.87 -9.59 6.08
C GLU A 50 -4.32 -9.66 7.51
N GLU A 51 -3.00 -9.57 7.70
CA GLU A 51 -2.36 -9.65 9.02
C GLU A 51 -2.79 -8.45 9.89
N PRO A 52 -3.58 -8.66 10.97
CA PRO A 52 -4.23 -7.55 11.67
C PRO A 52 -3.28 -6.49 12.23
N ASP A 53 -2.14 -6.94 12.79
CA ASP A 53 -1.15 -6.04 13.38
C ASP A 53 -0.46 -5.17 12.31
N LEU A 54 -0.23 -5.73 11.12
CA LEU A 54 0.37 -5.01 10.01
C LEU A 54 -0.65 -4.06 9.36
N VAL A 55 -1.91 -4.49 9.22
CA VAL A 55 -3.01 -3.62 8.76
C VAL A 55 -3.18 -2.42 9.69
N GLU A 56 -3.10 -2.62 11.00
CA GLU A 56 -3.21 -1.53 11.98
C GLU A 56 -2.02 -0.58 11.89
N GLN A 57 -0.81 -1.07 11.65
CA GLN A 57 0.36 -0.21 11.42
C GLN A 57 0.20 0.62 10.14
N ILE A 58 -0.25 0.01 9.05
CA ILE A 58 -0.49 0.70 7.76
C ILE A 58 -1.57 1.78 7.90
N LYS A 59 -2.64 1.55 8.67
CA LYS A 59 -3.68 2.57 8.93
C LYS A 59 -3.13 3.83 9.61
N ASN A 60 -2.08 3.68 10.40
CA ASN A 60 -1.50 4.75 11.18
C ASN A 60 -0.41 5.52 10.40
N CYS A 61 -0.07 5.11 9.17
CA CYS A 61 0.82 5.86 8.29
C CYS A 61 0.10 7.10 7.75
N GLU A 62 0.68 8.28 7.93
CA GLU A 62 0.10 9.54 7.47
C GLU A 62 0.43 9.86 6.00
N ASN A 63 1.49 9.24 5.47
CA ASN A 63 2.01 9.48 4.13
C ASN A 63 2.76 8.26 3.56
N ASP A 64 3.09 8.32 2.27
CA ASP A 64 3.75 7.22 1.56
C ASP A 64 5.17 6.93 2.11
N ASP A 65 5.91 7.93 2.61
CA ASP A 65 7.27 7.74 3.16
C ASP A 65 7.25 6.89 4.44
N GLU A 66 6.26 7.10 5.31
CA GLU A 66 6.06 6.28 6.51
C GLU A 66 5.70 4.84 6.19
N LEU A 67 4.91 4.63 5.12
CA LEU A 67 4.57 3.30 4.65
C LEU A 67 5.81 2.57 4.10
N GLU A 68 6.63 3.24 3.30
CA GLU A 68 7.88 2.67 2.78
C GLU A 68 8.79 2.26 3.94
N LYS A 69 8.98 3.15 4.91
CA LYS A 69 9.76 2.85 6.11
C LYS A 69 9.20 1.67 6.90
N LEU A 70 7.88 1.59 7.08
CA LEU A 70 7.24 0.45 7.74
C LEU A 70 7.61 -0.87 7.06
N PHE A 71 7.59 -0.93 5.73
CA PHE A 71 7.96 -2.13 5.00
C PHE A 71 9.46 -2.43 5.06
N GLU A 72 10.32 -1.40 5.00
CA GLU A 72 11.75 -1.58 5.21
C GLU A 72 12.05 -2.18 6.59
N ASP A 73 11.45 -1.62 7.65
CA ASP A 73 11.58 -2.10 9.03
C ASP A 73 11.04 -3.55 9.17
N TYR A 74 9.91 -3.86 8.53
CA TYR A 74 9.33 -5.21 8.52
C TYR A 74 10.24 -6.23 7.82
N LEU A 75 10.86 -5.86 6.69
CA LEU A 75 11.83 -6.71 5.98
C LEU A 75 13.10 -6.92 6.80
N GLN A 76 13.65 -5.86 7.40
CA GLN A 76 14.83 -5.94 8.26
C GLN A 76 14.58 -6.76 9.53
N GLY A 77 13.41 -6.60 10.15
CA GLY A 77 12.99 -7.37 11.32
C GLY A 77 12.91 -8.87 11.07
N LYS A 78 12.53 -9.28 9.84
CA LYS A 78 12.53 -10.70 9.44
C LYS A 78 13.93 -11.28 9.19
N HIS A 79 14.96 -10.44 8.99
CA HIS A 79 16.35 -10.89 8.85
C HIS A 79 17.06 -11.15 10.19
N LEU A 80 16.46 -10.79 11.33
CA LEU A 80 17.07 -10.93 12.67
C LEU A 80 16.71 -12.25 13.39
N ASN A 81 15.91 -13.12 12.76
CA ASN A 81 15.52 -14.42 13.31
C ASN A 81 16.09 -15.61 12.51
N ASN A 82 17.39 -15.59 12.19
CA ASN A 82 18.15 -16.75 11.70
C ASN A 82 19.30 -17.10 12.66
#